data_AF-A0A392UHA2-F1
#
_entry.id   AF-A0A392UHA2-F1
#
_cell.length_a   1.000
_cell.length_b   1.000
_cell.length_c   1.000
_cell.angle_alpha   90.00
_cell.angle_beta   90.00
_cell.angle_gamma   90.00
#
_symmetry.space_group_name_H-M   'P 1'
#
loop_
_entity.id
_entity.type
_entity.pdbx_description
1 polymer ?
#
loop_
_entity_poly.entity_id
_entity_poly.type
_entity_poly.pdbx_seq_one_letter_code
_entity_poly.pdbx_strand_id
1 'polypeptide(L)' 'MPPRIAPPDSSLDQSSPFFVHPSDGPSSVTVTPLLTGSNYHSWSRTMRRALG' A
#
# COMPACT_ATOMS: atom_id res chain seq x y z
N MET A 1 3.07 -5.19 33.94
CA MET A 1 3.06 -4.26 32.77
C MET A 1 1.62 -4.14 32.32
N PRO A 2 1.08 -2.92 32.08
CA PRO A 2 -0.25 -2.82 31.48
C PRO A 2 -0.19 -3.40 30.06
N PRO A 3 -1.27 -4.00 29.54
CA PRO A 3 -1.30 -4.44 28.16
C PRO A 3 -1.14 -3.21 27.26
N ARG A 4 -0.12 -3.22 26.40
CA ARG A 4 0.03 -2.20 25.35
C ARG A 4 -1.11 -2.44 24.36
N ILE A 5 -2.21 -1.70 24.54
CA ILE A 5 -3.25 -1.56 23.52
C ILE A 5 -2.51 -0.97 22.31
N ALA A 6 -2.26 -1.80 21.29
CA ALA A 6 -1.70 -1.31 20.03
C ALA A 6 -2.67 -0.25 19.48
N PRO A 7 -2.17 0.85 18.90
CA PRO A 7 -3.03 1.79 18.19
C PRO A 7 -3.89 1.00 17.19
N PRO A 8 -5.19 1.32 17.04
CA PRO A 8 -6.00 0.70 16.00
C PRO A 8 -5.30 0.87 14.65
N ASP A 9 -4.96 -0.23 14.00
CA ASP A 9 -4.29 -0.25 12.70
C ASP A 9 -5.14 0.56 11.72
N SER A 10 -4.67 1.77 11.36
CA SER A 10 -5.40 2.70 10.49
C SER A 10 -5.54 2.16 9.05
N SER A 11 -4.83 1.08 8.73
CA SER A 11 -4.95 0.28 7.51
C SER A 11 -6.26 -0.51 7.43
N LEU A 12 -6.98 -0.67 8.55
CA LEU A 12 -8.28 -1.34 8.62
C LEU A 12 -9.47 -0.39 8.59
N ASP A 13 -9.23 0.92 8.57
CA ASP A 13 -10.28 1.91 8.49
C ASP A 13 -10.76 2.06 7.04
N GLN A 14 -11.99 1.64 6.74
CA GLN A 14 -12.56 1.67 5.38
C GLN A 14 -12.69 3.08 4.78
N SER A 15 -12.62 4.13 5.61
CA SER A 15 -12.63 5.52 5.15
C SER A 15 -11.22 6.04 4.82
N SER A 16 -10.18 5.28 5.13
CA SER A 16 -8.80 5.66 4.86
C SER A 16 -8.49 5.52 3.37
N PRO A 17 -7.84 6.51 2.74
CA PRO A 17 -7.34 6.36 1.37
C PRO A 17 -6.22 5.32 1.24
N PHE A 18 -5.71 4.82 2.37
CA PHE A 18 -4.73 3.74 2.45
C PHE A 18 -5.34 2.40 2.90
N PHE A 19 -6.68 2.29 2.95
CA PHE A 19 -7.35 1.05 3.29
C PHE A 19 -7.06 -0.03 2.23
N VAL A 20 -6.53 -1.16 2.69
CA VAL A 20 -6.34 -2.35 1.86
C VAL A 20 -7.22 -3.44 2.45
N HIS A 21 -8.20 -3.91 1.69
CA HIS A 21 -9.09 -4.97 2.16
C HIS A 21 -8.26 -6.25 2.36
N PRO A 22 -8.45 -7.03 3.44
CA PRO A 22 -7.67 -8.24 3.68
C PRO A 22 -7.86 -9.33 2.60
N SER A 23 -8.91 -9.26 1.79
CA SER A 23 -9.06 -10.10 0.58
C SER A 23 -8.34 -9.55 -0.65
N ASP A 24 -7.92 -8.29 -0.63
CA ASP A 24 -7.06 -7.66 -1.63
C ASP A 24 -5.64 -8.20 -1.39
N GLY A 25 -5.34 -9.33 -2.04
CA GLY A 25 -4.04 -9.99 -1.88
C GLY A 25 -2.88 -9.10 -2.35
N PRO A 26 -1.63 -9.43 -2.01
CA PRO A 26 -0.44 -8.69 -2.44
C PRO A 26 -0.28 -8.56 -3.97
N SER A 27 -1.07 -9.30 -4.74
CA SER A 27 -1.18 -9.26 -6.20
C SER A 27 -2.02 -8.09 -6.75
N SER A 28 -2.82 -7.44 -5.90
CA SER A 28 -3.79 -6.42 -6.33
C SER A 28 -3.18 -5.01 -6.38
N VAL A 29 -2.18 -4.73 -5.53
CA VAL A 29 -1.35 -3.52 -5.61
C VAL A 29 0.12 -3.92 -5.58
N THR A 30 0.72 -4.13 -6.75
CA THR A 30 2.16 -4.39 -6.81
C THR A 30 2.85 -3.52 -7.84
N VAL A 31 3.00 -2.23 -7.52
CA VAL A 31 4.17 -1.51 -8.03
C VAL A 31 5.35 -1.94 -7.16
N THR A 32 5.96 -3.04 -7.57
CA THR A 32 6.95 -3.83 -6.82
C THR A 32 8.21 -3.07 -6.39
N PRO A 33 8.74 -2.07 -7.13
CA PRO A 33 9.84 -1.28 -6.61
C PRO A 33 9.33 -0.12 -5.76
N LEU A 34 9.85 0.01 -4.53
CA LEU A 34 9.70 1.22 -3.73
C LEU A 34 10.21 2.42 -4.54
N LEU A 35 9.47 3.54 -4.59
CA LEU A 35 9.90 4.71 -5.35
C LEU A 35 11.22 5.26 -4.77
N THR A 36 12.24 5.33 -5.63
CA THR A 36 13.52 5.99 -5.38
C THR A 36 13.78 7.01 -6.48
N GLY A 37 14.64 8.00 -6.23
CA GLY A 37 14.96 9.03 -7.23
C GLY A 37 15.47 8.45 -8.56
N SER A 38 16.21 7.33 -8.50
CA SER A 38 16.77 6.67 -9.67
C SER A 38 15.78 5.81 -10.45
N ASN A 39 14.68 5.34 -9.84
CA ASN A 39 13.75 4.42 -10.47
C ASN A 39 12.43 5.06 -10.94
N TYR A 40 12.24 6.37 -10.74
CA TYR A 40 11.00 7.09 -11.04
C TYR A 40 10.42 6.80 -12.44
N HIS A 41 11.27 6.81 -13.47
CA HIS A 41 10.80 6.62 -14.84
C HIS A 41 10.26 5.21 -15.09
N SER A 42 10.86 4.19 -14.48
CA SER A 42 10.35 2.82 -14.56
C SER A 42 9.13 2.63 -13.67
N TRP A 43 9.18 3.16 -12.43
CA TRP A 43 8.08 3.13 -11.46
C TRP A 43 6.79 3.76 -12.03
N SER A 44 6.89 4.95 -12.62
CA SER A 44 5.75 5.67 -13.17
C SER A 44 5.08 4.94 -14.35
N ARG A 45 5.85 4.19 -15.15
CA ARG A 45 5.29 3.34 -16.22
C ARG A 45 4.56 2.13 -15.62
N THR A 46 5.15 1.48 -14.62
CA THR A 46 4.55 0.34 -13.94
C THR A 46 3.26 0.75 -13.23
N MET A 47 3.25 1.85 -12.49
CA MET A 47 2.06 2.38 -11.81
C MET A 47 0.93 2.71 -12.80
N ARG A 48 1.24 3.38 -13.91
CA ARG A 48 0.24 3.67 -14.95
C ARG A 48 -0.39 2.42 -15.58
N ARG A 49 0.37 1.32 -15.67
CA ARG A 49 -0.15 0.04 -16.18
C ARG A 49 -0.97 -0.72 -15.14
N ALA A 50 -0.66 -0.57 -13.86
CA ALA A 50 -1.41 -1.20 -12.78
C ALA A 50 -2.77 -0.51 -12.52
N LEU A 51 -2.86 0.80 -12.82
CA LEU A 51 -4.06 1.62 -12.61
C LEU A 51 -4.93 1.81 -13.87
N GLY A 52 -4.50 1.28 -15.02
CA GLY A 52 -5.13 1.47 -16.32
C GLY A 52 -5.92 0.26 -16.79
#